data_AF-A0A4D4LAP5-F1
#
_entry.id   AF-A0A4D4LAP5-F1
#
_cell.length_a   1.000
_cell.length_b   1.000
_cell.length_c   1.000
_cell.angle_alpha   90.00
_cell.angle_beta   90.00
_cell.angle_gamma   90.00
#
_symmetry.space_group_name_H-M   'P 1'
#
loop_
_entity.id
_entity.type
_entity.pdbx_description
1 polymer ?
#
loop_
_entity_poly.entity_id
_entity_poly.type
_entity_poly.pdbx_seq_one_letter_code
_entity_poly.pdbx_strand_id
1 'polypeptide(L)'
;MAGGGSAGLGEAEAEEGFERWLTQDRADRFDLARPPLLRFALFRLGEDRFRLVLTNHHILLDGWSTPLLVRDLFALYEQPGGESALPRPTPYRDYLAWYGSRDRGAALEAWREALVGVEDPTLLTPADPGRQAVAPRRSHSSSRNPSPPL
;
A
#
# COMPACT_ATOMS: atom_id res chain seq x y z
N MET A 1 19.09 19.66 -43.54
CA MET A 1 18.63 18.26 -43.56
C MET A 1 17.69 18.07 -42.38
N ALA A 2 16.45 17.69 -42.67
CA ALA A 2 15.37 17.56 -41.70
C ALA A 2 15.44 16.17 -41.05
N GLY A 3 15.39 16.10 -39.71
CA GLY A 3 15.43 14.85 -38.96
C GLY A 3 14.92 14.93 -37.51
N GLY A 4 14.10 15.93 -37.16
CA GLY A 4 13.62 16.14 -35.79
C GLY A 4 12.16 15.72 -35.52
N GLY A 5 11.47 15.11 -36.49
CA GLY A 5 10.01 14.90 -36.41
C GLY A 5 9.56 13.55 -35.85
N SER A 6 10.38 12.49 -35.91
CA SER A 6 9.92 11.14 -35.52
C SER A 6 10.12 10.81 -34.04
N ALA A 7 11.13 11.40 -33.39
CA ALA A 7 11.37 11.18 -31.96
C ALA A 7 10.21 11.73 -31.10
N GLY A 8 9.75 12.95 -31.39
CA GLY A 8 8.64 13.56 -30.65
C GLY A 8 7.30 12.82 -30.81
N LEU A 9 7.05 12.23 -31.97
CA LEU A 9 5.84 11.41 -32.21
C LEU A 9 5.91 10.07 -31.45
N GLY A 10 7.07 9.41 -31.44
CA GLY A 10 7.26 8.16 -30.69
C GLY A 10 7.21 8.35 -29.17
N GLU A 11 7.70 9.49 -28.67
CA GLU A 11 7.60 9.83 -27.25
C GLU A 11 6.15 10.09 -26.81
N ALA A 12 5.36 10.78 -27.64
CA ALA A 12 3.95 11.02 -27.34
C ALA A 12 3.14 9.72 -27.31
N GLU A 13 3.36 8.82 -28.27
CA GLU A 13 2.73 7.50 -28.30
C GLU A 13 3.12 6.66 -27.06
N ALA A 14 4.39 6.74 -26.63
CA ALA A 14 4.85 6.06 -25.42
C ALA A 14 4.17 6.60 -24.16
N GLU A 15 3.97 7.92 -24.06
CA GLU A 15 3.28 8.57 -22.95
C GLU A 15 1.80 8.16 -22.90
N GLU A 16 1.10 8.16 -24.02
CA GLU A 16 -0.29 7.69 -24.06
C GLU A 16 -0.39 6.20 -23.72
N GLY A 17 0.57 5.39 -24.18
CA GLY A 17 0.67 3.98 -23.83
C GLY A 17 0.84 3.78 -22.32
N PHE A 18 1.69 4.59 -21.69
CA PHE A 18 1.87 4.62 -20.25
C PHE A 18 0.58 4.98 -19.50
N GLU A 19 -0.11 6.05 -19.89
CA GLU A 19 -1.34 6.49 -19.20
C GLU A 19 -2.48 5.48 -19.33
N ARG A 20 -2.62 4.85 -20.51
CA ARG A 20 -3.58 3.74 -20.70
C ARG A 20 -3.24 2.57 -19.78
N TRP A 21 -1.98 2.16 -19.72
CA TRP A 21 -1.55 1.07 -18.85
C TRP A 21 -1.75 1.41 -17.36
N LEU A 22 -1.38 2.62 -16.93
CA LEU A 22 -1.51 3.05 -15.54
C LEU A 22 -2.97 3.05 -15.08
N THR A 23 -3.89 3.45 -15.96
CA THR A 23 -5.33 3.39 -15.69
C THR A 23 -5.80 1.96 -15.50
N GLN A 24 -5.33 1.02 -16.34
CA GLN A 24 -5.65 -0.39 -16.21
C GLN A 24 -5.07 -1.00 -14.94
N ASP A 25 -3.80 -0.72 -14.63
CA ASP A 25 -3.12 -1.25 -13.46
C ASP A 25 -3.78 -0.80 -12.14
N ARG A 26 -4.24 0.46 -12.07
CA ARG A 26 -5.02 0.98 -10.93
C ARG A 26 -6.39 0.32 -10.77
N ALA A 27 -7.01 -0.07 -11.87
CA ALA A 27 -8.30 -0.76 -11.86
C ALA A 27 -8.15 -2.26 -11.54
N ASP A 28 -6.99 -2.84 -11.85
CA ASP A 28 -6.68 -4.24 -11.61
C ASP A 28 -6.36 -4.48 -10.13
N ARG A 29 -7.30 -5.13 -9.43
CA ARG A 29 -7.20 -5.38 -8.00
C ARG A 29 -6.42 -6.66 -7.73
N PHE A 30 -5.62 -6.63 -6.68
CA PHE A 30 -5.00 -7.83 -6.16
C PHE A 30 -6.04 -8.79 -5.56
N ASP A 31 -5.92 -10.08 -5.89
CA ASP A 31 -6.51 -11.16 -5.11
C ASP A 31 -5.58 -11.49 -3.94
N LEU A 32 -6.03 -11.22 -2.71
CA LEU A 32 -5.25 -11.46 -1.49
C LEU A 32 -4.84 -12.92 -1.27
N ALA A 33 -5.55 -13.86 -1.90
CA ALA A 33 -5.22 -15.29 -1.81
C ALA A 33 -4.15 -15.72 -2.82
N ARG A 34 -3.77 -14.85 -3.78
CA ARG A 34 -2.88 -15.19 -4.89
C ARG A 34 -1.67 -14.25 -4.94
N PRO A 35 -0.49 -14.69 -4.43
CA PRO A 35 0.72 -13.89 -4.58
C PRO A 35 1.16 -13.81 -6.06
N PRO A 36 1.94 -12.77 -6.44
CA PRO A 36 2.44 -11.68 -5.61
C PRO A 36 1.44 -10.51 -5.46
N LEU A 37 1.41 -9.87 -4.27
CA LEU A 37 0.62 -8.64 -4.03
C LEU A 37 1.44 -7.36 -4.31
N LEU A 38 2.40 -7.47 -5.22
CA LEU A 38 3.36 -6.45 -5.60
C LEU A 38 3.66 -6.60 -7.09
N ARG A 39 3.62 -5.49 -7.83
CA ARG A 39 3.90 -5.42 -9.27
C ARG A 39 4.87 -4.28 -9.55
N PHE A 40 5.79 -4.53 -10.48
CA PHE A 40 6.70 -3.53 -11.02
C PHE A 40 6.51 -3.46 -12.53
N ALA A 41 6.47 -2.25 -13.08
CA ALA A 41 6.51 -2.03 -14.51
C ALA A 41 7.46 -0.88 -14.85
N LEU A 42 8.37 -1.11 -15.79
CA LEU A 42 9.31 -0.10 -16.26
C LEU A 42 8.95 0.28 -17.70
N PHE A 43 8.65 1.56 -17.90
CA PHE A 43 8.34 2.13 -19.20
C PHE A 43 9.52 2.96 -19.69
N ARG A 44 9.89 2.77 -20.95
CA ARG A 44 10.81 3.67 -21.66
C ARG A 44 9.98 4.68 -22.44
N LEU A 45 10.19 5.96 -22.16
CA LEU A 45 9.45 7.10 -22.74
C LEU A 45 10.31 7.95 -23.68
N GLY A 46 11.53 7.51 -23.97
CA GLY A 46 12.51 8.21 -24.79
C GLY A 46 13.89 7.54 -24.65
N GLU A 47 14.93 8.13 -25.23
CA GLU A 47 16.27 7.53 -25.21
C GLU A 47 16.77 7.29 -23.78
N ASP A 48 16.68 8.32 -22.93
CA ASP A 48 17.15 8.32 -21.53
C ASP A 48 16.03 8.64 -20.52
N ARG A 49 14.76 8.46 -20.91
CA ARG A 49 13.61 8.72 -20.03
C ARG A 49 12.87 7.44 -19.71
N PHE A 50 12.70 7.19 -18.41
CA PHE A 50 12.01 6.01 -17.92
C PHE A 50 11.02 6.36 -16.80
N ARG A 51 9.96 5.57 -16.68
CA ARG A 51 9.06 5.57 -15.53
C ARG A 51 8.98 4.18 -14.93
N LEU A 52 9.31 4.08 -13.65
CA LEU A 52 9.08 2.88 -12.86
C LEU A 52 7.76 3.05 -12.09
N VAL A 53 6.83 2.14 -12.30
CA VAL A 53 5.60 2.05 -11.51
C VAL A 53 5.73 0.88 -10.54
N LEU A 54 5.50 1.19 -9.27
CA LEU A 54 5.38 0.23 -8.18
C LEU A 54 3.93 0.22 -7.69
N THR A 55 3.26 -0.92 -7.89
CA THR A 55 1.88 -1.11 -7.43
C THR A 55 1.87 -2.22 -6.40
N ASN A 56 1.34 -1.94 -5.21
CA ASN A 56 1.33 -2.88 -4.09
C ASN A 56 -0.01 -2.87 -3.37
N HIS A 57 -0.32 -3.97 -2.68
CA HIS A 57 -1.38 -3.97 -1.69
C HIS A 57 -0.83 -3.50 -0.33
N HIS A 58 -1.51 -2.54 0.31
CA HIS A 58 -1.13 -1.96 1.62
C HIS A 58 -1.07 -2.95 2.80
N ILE A 59 -1.41 -4.22 2.56
CA ILE A 59 -1.21 -5.29 3.55
C ILE A 59 0.26 -5.68 3.66
N LEU A 60 1.05 -5.43 2.60
CA LEU A 60 2.48 -5.71 2.55
C LEU A 60 3.33 -4.53 2.99
N LEU A 61 2.94 -3.31 2.60
CA LEU A 61 3.74 -2.10 2.75
C LEU A 61 2.88 -0.93 3.24
N ASP A 62 3.46 -0.13 4.13
CA ASP A 62 2.90 1.12 4.61
C ASP A 62 3.73 2.33 4.11
N GLY A 63 3.37 3.52 4.59
CA GLY A 63 4.05 4.76 4.22
C GLY A 63 5.50 4.85 4.71
N TRP A 64 5.90 4.03 5.69
CA TRP A 64 7.27 3.97 6.20
C TRP A 64 8.12 2.92 5.49
N SER A 65 7.56 1.74 5.19
CA SER A 65 8.29 0.67 4.52
C SER A 65 8.53 0.93 3.03
N THR A 66 7.65 1.71 2.37
CA THR A 66 7.76 1.97 0.93
C THR A 66 9.06 2.70 0.55
N PRO A 67 9.46 3.82 1.21
CA PRO A 67 10.74 4.46 0.95
C PRO A 67 11.96 3.56 1.20
N LEU A 68 11.89 2.65 2.18
CA LEU A 68 12.97 1.70 2.47
C LEU A 68 13.17 0.71 1.33
N LEU A 69 12.07 0.16 0.80
CA LEU A 69 12.11 -0.74 -0.37
C LEU A 69 12.73 -0.04 -1.58
N VAL A 70 12.32 1.20 -1.87
CA VAL A 70 12.83 1.97 -3.02
C VAL A 70 14.32 2.27 -2.85
N ARG A 71 14.75 2.65 -1.63
CA ARG A 71 16.17 2.85 -1.32
C ARG A 71 16.99 1.60 -1.60
N ASP A 72 16.55 0.46 -1.06
CA ASP A 72 17.27 -0.81 -1.17
C ASP A 72 17.31 -1.30 -2.63
N LEU A 73 16.23 -1.08 -3.39
CA LEU A 73 16.18 -1.36 -4.82
C LEU A 73 17.25 -0.58 -5.59
N PHE A 74 17.39 0.73 -5.34
CA PHE A 74 18.41 1.53 -6.01
C PHE A 74 19.84 1.19 -5.56
N ALA A 75 20.04 0.91 -4.27
CA ALA A 75 21.34 0.46 -3.77
C ALA A 75 21.79 -0.87 -4.43
N LEU A 76 20.84 -1.78 -4.70
CA LEU A 76 21.09 -3.01 -5.46
C LEU A 76 21.34 -2.73 -6.94
N TYR A 77 20.58 -1.81 -7.54
CA TYR A 77 20.70 -1.44 -8.94
C TYR A 77 22.07 -0.84 -9.29
N GLU A 78 22.65 -0.04 -8.40
CA GLU A 78 23.97 0.57 -8.58
C GLU A 78 25.14 -0.42 -8.51
N GLN A 79 24.91 -1.66 -8.06
CA GLN A 79 25.94 -2.68 -7.83
C GLN A 79 25.70 -3.95 -8.67
N PRO A 80 25.64 -3.88 -10.02
CA PRO A 80 25.40 -5.05 -10.84
C PRO A 80 26.55 -6.07 -10.73
N GLY A 81 26.28 -7.24 -10.13
CA GLY A 81 27.24 -8.33 -9.97
C GLY A 81 28.16 -8.24 -8.74
N GLY A 82 27.98 -7.23 -7.87
CA GLY A 82 28.64 -7.15 -6.57
C GLY A 82 27.79 -7.79 -5.46
N GLU A 83 28.41 -8.26 -4.38
CA GLU A 83 27.68 -8.56 -3.15
C GLU A 83 27.17 -7.25 -2.56
N SER A 84 25.91 -6.91 -2.82
CA SER A 84 25.28 -5.78 -2.15
C SER A 84 25.20 -6.06 -0.66
N ALA A 85 25.91 -5.26 0.14
CA ALA A 85 25.99 -5.40 1.60
C ALA A 85 24.74 -4.86 2.31
N LEU A 86 23.55 -5.03 1.73
CA LEU A 86 22.32 -4.68 2.43
C LEU A 86 22.19 -5.55 3.68
N PRO A 87 21.93 -4.94 4.85
CA PRO A 87 21.70 -5.70 6.05
C PRO A 87 20.48 -6.60 5.85
N ARG A 88 20.56 -7.84 6.34
CA ARG A 88 19.43 -8.76 6.30
C ARG A 88 18.26 -8.13 7.07
N PRO A 89 17.09 -7.91 6.43
CA PRO A 89 15.95 -7.34 7.13
C PRO A 89 15.42 -8.32 8.17
N THR A 90 14.95 -7.81 9.30
CA THR A 90 14.24 -8.61 10.31
C THR A 90 12.97 -9.18 9.66
N PRO A 91 12.77 -10.52 9.68
CA PRO A 91 11.57 -11.13 9.12
C PRO A 91 10.30 -10.60 9.79
N TYR A 92 9.30 -10.19 9.00
CA TYR A 92 8.03 -9.67 9.54
C TYR A 92 7.27 -10.70 10.40
N ARG A 93 7.48 -12.01 10.16
CA ARG A 93 6.95 -13.08 11.01
C ARG A 93 7.40 -12.98 12.47
N ASP A 94 8.57 -12.41 12.74
CA ASP A 94 9.10 -12.28 14.09
C ASP A 94 8.33 -11.16 14.82
N TYR A 95 7.98 -10.08 14.10
CA TYR A 95 7.04 -9.07 14.59
C TYR A 95 5.65 -9.68 14.85
N LEU A 96 5.14 -10.54 13.97
CA LEU A 96 3.84 -11.20 14.17
C LEU A 96 3.84 -12.13 15.39
N ALA A 97 4.93 -12.87 15.60
CA ALA A 97 5.10 -13.71 16.79
C ALA A 97 5.15 -12.86 18.08
N TRP A 98 5.92 -11.77 18.06
CA TRP A 98 5.96 -10.79 19.15
C TRP A 98 4.57 -10.19 19.39
N TYR A 99 3.86 -9.76 18.35
CA TYR A 99 2.53 -9.17 18.45
C TYR A 99 1.50 -10.16 19.03
N GLY A 100 1.55 -11.42 18.60
CA GLY A 100 0.68 -12.48 19.12
C GLY A 100 0.88 -12.79 20.61
N SER A 101 2.05 -12.45 21.16
CA SER A 101 2.35 -12.59 22.59
C SER A 101 1.92 -11.39 23.45
N ARG A 102 1.21 -10.41 22.89
CA ARG A 102 0.70 -9.24 23.62
C ARG A 102 -0.65 -9.53 24.28
N ASP A 103 -0.86 -8.92 25.45
CA ASP A 103 -2.15 -8.97 26.14
C ASP A 103 -3.16 -8.09 25.40
N ARG A 104 -4.00 -8.74 24.60
CA ARG A 104 -5.07 -8.08 23.85
C ARG A 104 -6.17 -7.53 24.77
N GLY A 105 -6.38 -8.14 25.93
CA GLY A 105 -7.37 -7.69 26.91
C GLY A 105 -6.96 -6.36 27.53
N ALA A 106 -5.71 -6.28 28.01
CA ALA A 106 -5.14 -5.03 28.54
C ALA A 106 -5.13 -3.91 27.49
N ALA A 107 -4.74 -4.22 26.25
CA ALA A 107 -4.75 -3.23 25.15
C ALA A 107 -6.17 -2.72 24.86
N LEU A 108 -7.17 -3.61 24.85
CA LEU A 108 -8.56 -3.22 24.63
C LEU A 108 -9.09 -2.35 25.77
N GLU A 109 -8.75 -2.68 27.01
CA GLU A 109 -9.19 -1.90 28.16
C GLU A 109 -8.58 -0.50 28.17
N ALA A 110 -7.28 -0.39 27.86
CA ALA A 110 -6.63 0.91 27.70
C ALA A 110 -7.30 1.78 26.62
N TRP A 111 -7.68 1.18 25.48
CA TRP A 111 -8.41 1.92 24.43
C TRP A 111 -9.84 2.29 24.83
N ARG A 112 -10.53 1.45 25.60
CA ARG A 112 -11.86 1.79 26.13
C ARG A 112 -11.77 2.99 27.07
N GLU A 113 -10.83 2.95 28.01
CA GLU A 113 -10.60 4.04 28.94
C GLU A 113 -10.22 5.34 28.21
N ALA A 114 -9.29 5.26 27.25
CA ALA A 114 -8.86 6.41 26.47
C ALA A 114 -9.97 7.06 25.63
N LEU A 115 -11.01 6.31 25.28
CA LEU A 115 -12.13 6.76 24.45
C LEU A 115 -13.40 7.08 25.25
N VAL A 116 -13.36 7.03 26.59
CA VAL A 116 -14.50 7.47 27.42
C VAL A 116 -14.88 8.91 27.07
N GLY A 117 -16.17 9.14 26.83
CA GLY A 117 -16.70 10.47 26.49
C GLY A 117 -16.55 10.86 25.02
N VAL A 118 -15.96 10.02 24.17
CA VAL A 118 -15.97 10.21 22.71
C VAL A 118 -17.26 9.62 22.14
N GLU A 119 -18.26 10.46 21.94
CA GLU A 119 -19.58 10.05 21.43
C GLU A 119 -19.71 10.26 19.91
N ASP A 120 -19.02 11.28 19.38
CA ASP A 120 -19.05 11.65 17.96
C ASP A 120 -17.62 11.79 17.39
N PRO A 121 -17.44 11.61 16.07
CA PRO A 121 -16.17 11.85 15.42
C PRO A 121 -15.69 13.29 15.64
N THR A 122 -14.45 13.45 16.11
CA THR A 122 -13.82 14.77 16.14
C THR A 122 -13.49 15.21 14.72
N LEU A 123 -14.22 16.20 14.22
CA LEU A 123 -13.97 16.80 12.91
C LEU A 123 -12.71 17.69 12.98
N LEU A 124 -11.63 17.26 12.32
CA LEU A 124 -10.39 18.05 12.21
C LEU A 124 -10.51 19.20 11.20
N THR A 125 -11.51 19.15 10.32
CA THR A 125 -11.86 20.18 9.34
C THR A 125 -13.38 20.29 9.27
N PRO A 126 -13.95 21.42 8.81
CA PRO A 126 -15.39 21.52 8.55
C PRO A 126 -15.89 20.36 7.68
N ALA A 127 -17.13 19.93 7.91
CA ALA A 127 -17.74 18.88 7.13
C ALA A 127 -17.81 19.28 5.66
N ASP A 128 -17.16 18.52 4.80
CA ASP A 128 -17.28 18.65 3.35
C ASP A 128 -18.53 17.86 2.90
N PRO A 129 -19.60 18.52 2.41
CA PRO A 129 -20.81 17.84 1.98
C PRO A 129 -20.59 16.84 0.83
N GLY A 130 -19.50 16.98 0.07
CA GLY A 130 -19.11 16.06 -1.01
C GLY A 130 -18.34 14.83 -0.53
N ARG A 131 -17.84 14.83 0.71
CA ARG A 131 -17.03 13.73 1.27
C ARG A 131 -17.93 12.77 2.05
N GLN A 132 -18.50 11.79 1.37
CA GLN A 132 -19.18 10.68 2.07
C GLN A 132 -18.14 9.87 2.86
N ALA A 133 -18.26 9.89 4.19
CA ALA A 133 -17.54 8.94 5.01
C ALA A 133 -18.00 7.53 4.63
N VAL A 134 -17.09 6.69 4.15
CA VAL A 134 -17.36 5.26 3.97
C VAL A 134 -17.51 4.67 5.36
N ALA A 135 -18.75 4.60 5.85
CA ALA A 135 -19.04 3.94 7.11
C ALA A 135 -18.57 2.48 7.00
N PRO A 136 -17.73 1.97 7.90
CA PRO A 136 -17.41 0.56 7.91
C PRO A 136 -18.72 -0.22 8.07
N ARG A 137 -18.97 -1.18 7.17
CA ARG A 137 -20.14 -2.06 7.27
C ARG A 137 -20.17 -2.64 8.66
N ARG A 138 -21.23 -2.33 9.44
CA ARG A 138 -21.48 -2.91 10.76
C ARG A 138 -21.49 -4.44 10.62
N SER A 139 -20.39 -5.09 11.00
CA SER A 139 -20.38 -6.53 11.22
C SER A 139 -21.23 -6.80 12.46
N HIS A 140 -22.44 -7.34 12.27
CA HIS A 140 -23.22 -7.86 13.38
C HIS A 140 -22.45 -9.05 13.96
N SER A 141 -21.74 -8.86 15.07
CA SER A 141 -21.36 -9.97 15.91
C SER A 141 -22.63 -10.46 16.60
N SER A 142 -23.23 -11.54 16.09
CA SER A 142 -24.26 -12.26 16.83
C SER A 142 -23.62 -12.84 18.09
N SER A 143 -23.73 -12.14 19.20
CA SER A 143 -23.57 -12.74 20.52
C SER A 143 -24.78 -13.63 20.75
N ARG A 144 -24.63 -14.94 20.58
CA ARG A 144 -25.58 -15.91 21.12
C ARG A 144 -25.44 -15.84 22.64
N ASN A 145 -26.37 -15.15 23.30
CA ASN A 145 -26.51 -15.24 24.74
C ASN A 145 -27.13 -16.61 25.08
N PRO A 146 -26.50 -17.47 25.91
CA PRO A 146 -27.15 -18.69 26.37
C PRO A 146 -28.27 -18.32 27.37
N SER A 147 -29.46 -18.89 27.16
CA SER A 147 -30.61 -18.73 28.06
C SER A 147 -30.30 -19.24 29.48
N PRO A 148 -30.84 -18.61 30.54
CA PRO A 148 -30.67 -19.12 31.90
C PRO A 148 -31.53 -20.37 32.12
N PRO A 149 -31.10 -21.32 32.99
CA PRO A 149 -31.90 -22.49 33.32
C PRO A 149 -33.07 -22.12 34.23
N LEU A 150 -34.15 -22.90 34.11
CA LEU A 150 -35.40 -22.82 34.86
C LEU A 150 -35.20 -23.01 36.37
#